data_AF-A0A956THN4-F1
#
_entry.id   AF-A0A956THN4-F1
#
_cell.length_a   1.000
_cell.length_b   1.000
_cell.length_c   1.000
_cell.angle_alpha   90.00
_cell.angle_beta   90.00
_cell.angle_gamma   90.00
#
_symmetry.space_group_name_H-M   'P 1'
#
loop_
_entity.id
_entity.type
_entity.pdbx_description
1 polymer ?
#
loop_
_entity_poly.entity_id
_entity_poly.type
_entity_poly.pdbx_seq_one_letter_code
_entity_poly.pdbx_strand_id
1 'polypeptide(L)'
;MSELDKELSERAGGRPESSGEFTLDPAQARLKMARYQLESPHHFALSLVASVVAGGATRIEVAQDADDFELVANCQPLDRDALEQLFHSQPNRQLHELAIATNGALALEPVGLTIESGGHRLRASEALRVEECPNQGPFRFHLKTTAPLLKKLYTPATELVASHLISERCGLAPVEELGVRGRLARLAVQLGPCRCYGIVQGKFRIGLVNGSDGQRFQLEASQSHSAVLSYQESGQPPSLTVILDGVSFMASVDLGPKIRAIVWTTGLTKDLSQANLVRDEHWEALLEWLQERARELLAHLPAPPAEAPAGRCPSCGQTQLVEGCPVQSQAGPVQVKVGSQLRPLLAGVCQQCGHVSFNASMTEGL
;
A
#
# COMPACT_ATOMS: atom_id res chain seq x y z
N MET A 1 -40.30 -0.28 -28.19
CA MET A 1 -40.15 -1.48 -27.33
C MET A 1 -38.80 -2.07 -27.63
N SER A 2 -37.95 -2.19 -26.62
CA SER A 2 -36.62 -2.76 -26.80
C SER A 2 -36.74 -4.28 -27.03
N GLU A 3 -35.80 -4.87 -27.75
CA GLU A 3 -35.75 -6.33 -27.99
C GLU A 3 -35.76 -7.13 -26.67
N LEU A 4 -35.20 -6.53 -25.61
CA LEU A 4 -35.16 -7.04 -24.25
C LEU A 4 -36.55 -7.18 -23.61
N ASP A 5 -37.46 -6.25 -23.91
CA ASP A 5 -38.84 -6.29 -23.40
C ASP A 5 -39.63 -7.47 -23.99
N LYS A 6 -39.32 -7.82 -25.25
CA LYS A 6 -39.97 -8.92 -25.96
C LYS A 6 -39.49 -10.27 -25.42
N GLU A 7 -38.18 -10.43 -25.22
CA GLU A 7 -37.60 -11.65 -24.65
C GLU A 7 -38.03 -11.90 -23.20
N LEU A 8 -38.15 -10.85 -22.38
CA LEU A 8 -38.64 -10.98 -21.00
C LEU A 8 -40.12 -11.39 -20.96
N SER A 9 -40.95 -10.87 -21.86
CA SER A 9 -42.37 -11.23 -21.94
C SER A 9 -42.61 -12.68 -22.38
N GLU A 10 -41.72 -13.23 -23.21
CA GLU A 10 -41.84 -14.60 -23.72
C GLU A 10 -41.33 -15.65 -22.73
N ARG A 11 -40.38 -15.29 -21.84
CA ARG A 11 -39.80 -16.22 -20.85
C ARG A 11 -40.55 -16.28 -19.52
N ALA A 12 -41.24 -15.21 -19.13
CA ALA A 12 -42.01 -15.17 -17.90
C ALA A 12 -43.50 -15.26 -18.23
N GLY A 13 -44.11 -16.43 -18.01
CA GLY A 13 -45.58 -16.54 -17.90
C GLY A 13 -46.18 -15.74 -16.72
N GLY A 14 -45.42 -14.82 -16.12
CA GLY A 14 -45.82 -13.90 -15.07
C GLY A 14 -46.36 -12.61 -15.69
N ARG A 15 -47.61 -12.28 -15.34
CA ARG A 15 -48.24 -11.00 -15.68
C ARG A 15 -47.51 -9.89 -14.91
N PRO A 16 -47.00 -8.82 -15.56
CA PRO A 16 -46.35 -7.72 -14.85
C PRO A 16 -47.35 -7.08 -13.87
N GLU A 17 -47.09 -7.23 -12.57
CA GLU A 17 -48.01 -6.83 -11.49
C GLU A 17 -47.93 -5.32 -11.15
N SER A 18 -46.85 -4.65 -11.56
CA SER A 18 -46.71 -3.20 -11.38
C SER A 18 -45.75 -2.61 -12.41
N SER A 19 -46.17 -1.51 -13.05
CA SER A 19 -45.30 -0.60 -13.79
C SER A 19 -45.21 0.71 -13.02
N GLY A 20 -44.04 1.01 -12.47
CA GLY A 20 -43.74 2.26 -11.79
C GLY A 20 -42.24 2.58 -11.90
N GLU A 21 -41.90 3.86 -11.95
CA GLU A 21 -40.51 4.28 -11.81
C GLU A 21 -40.11 4.14 -10.34
N PHE A 22 -39.07 3.36 -10.06
CA PHE A 22 -38.50 3.30 -8.72
C PHE A 22 -37.89 4.66 -8.38
N THR A 23 -38.62 5.48 -7.63
CA THR A 23 -38.10 6.75 -7.11
C THR A 23 -37.35 6.47 -5.82
N LEU A 24 -36.02 6.53 -5.89
CA LEU A 24 -35.16 6.46 -4.71
C LEU A 24 -35.07 7.87 -4.11
N ASP A 25 -35.42 8.03 -2.83
CA ASP A 25 -35.16 9.29 -2.12
C ASP A 25 -33.63 9.51 -2.07
N PRO A 26 -33.09 10.56 -2.73
CA PRO A 26 -31.65 10.80 -2.77
C PRO A 26 -31.04 11.04 -1.39
N ALA A 27 -31.82 11.57 -0.43
CA ALA A 27 -31.33 11.78 0.93
C ALA A 27 -31.12 10.45 1.67
N GLN A 28 -32.08 9.54 1.56
CA GLN A 28 -31.97 8.19 2.15
C GLN A 28 -30.87 7.36 1.46
N ALA A 29 -30.73 7.50 0.14
CA ALA A 29 -29.65 6.88 -0.62
C ALA A 29 -28.28 7.31 -0.11
N ARG A 30 -28.07 8.63 0.06
CA ARG A 30 -26.83 9.18 0.62
C ARG A 30 -26.57 8.70 2.03
N LEU A 31 -27.57 8.66 2.90
CA LEU A 31 -27.42 8.18 4.27
C LEU A 31 -26.94 6.71 4.31
N LYS A 32 -27.52 5.86 3.45
CA LYS A 32 -27.10 4.46 3.31
C LYS A 32 -25.69 4.34 2.72
N MET A 33 -25.38 5.12 1.69
CA MET A 33 -24.05 5.13 1.10
C MET A 33 -23.00 5.58 2.12
N ALA A 34 -23.21 6.70 2.81
CA ALA A 34 -22.31 7.18 3.86
C ALA A 34 -21.99 6.07 4.88
N ARG A 35 -23.01 5.34 5.34
CA ARG A 35 -22.85 4.30 6.37
C ARG A 35 -22.14 3.03 5.89
N TYR A 36 -22.28 2.66 4.62
CA TYR A 36 -21.86 1.34 4.12
C TYR A 36 -20.85 1.39 2.96
N GLN A 37 -20.42 2.58 2.52
CA GLN A 37 -19.48 2.73 1.40
C GLN A 37 -18.04 2.39 1.77
N LEU A 38 -17.67 2.52 3.05
CA LEU A 38 -16.33 2.20 3.54
C LEU A 38 -16.40 1.10 4.59
N GLU A 39 -15.37 0.27 4.66
CA GLU A 39 -15.19 -0.69 5.75
C GLU A 39 -15.21 -0.02 7.13
N SER A 40 -14.60 1.17 7.21
CA SER A 40 -14.60 2.03 8.38
C SER A 40 -14.81 3.48 7.93
N PRO A 41 -15.70 4.27 8.58
CA PRO A 41 -15.86 5.69 8.27
C PRO A 41 -14.54 6.46 8.30
N HIS A 42 -13.60 6.10 9.19
CA HIS A 42 -12.29 6.75 9.30
C HIS A 42 -11.40 6.59 8.06
N HIS A 43 -11.69 5.63 7.16
CA HIS A 43 -10.99 5.49 5.89
C HIS A 43 -11.27 6.65 4.92
N PHE A 44 -12.21 7.56 5.25
CA PHE A 44 -12.42 8.79 4.49
C PHE A 44 -11.12 9.56 4.24
N ALA A 45 -10.21 9.53 5.22
CA ALA A 45 -8.92 10.20 5.18
C ALA A 45 -8.02 9.68 4.04
N LEU A 46 -8.10 8.38 3.72
CA LEU A 46 -7.35 7.78 2.62
C LEU A 46 -7.88 8.23 1.26
N SER A 47 -9.21 8.22 1.08
CA SER A 47 -9.84 8.76 -0.14
C SER A 47 -9.63 10.26 -0.28
N LEU A 48 -9.54 11.00 0.82
CA LEU A 48 -9.24 12.44 0.77
C LEU A 48 -7.81 12.69 0.26
N VAL A 49 -6.83 11.92 0.73
CA VAL A 49 -5.46 11.97 0.19
C VAL A 49 -5.47 11.57 -1.29
N ALA A 50 -6.19 10.49 -1.65
CA ALA A 50 -6.30 10.05 -3.03
C ALA A 50 -6.89 11.13 -3.95
N SER A 51 -7.91 11.86 -3.48
CA SER A 51 -8.49 12.98 -4.19
C SER A 51 -7.47 14.06 -4.49
N VAL A 52 -6.76 14.59 -3.47
CA VAL A 52 -5.83 15.70 -3.69
C VAL A 52 -4.61 15.28 -4.50
N VAL A 53 -4.15 14.03 -4.37
CA VAL A 53 -3.08 13.46 -5.22
C VAL A 53 -3.54 13.33 -6.67
N ALA A 54 -4.75 12.84 -6.91
CA ALA A 54 -5.34 12.79 -8.26
C ALA A 54 -5.53 14.20 -8.86
N GLY A 55 -5.78 15.20 -8.02
CA GLY A 55 -5.77 16.62 -8.37
C GLY A 55 -4.36 17.23 -8.54
N GLY A 56 -3.30 16.44 -8.47
CA GLY A 56 -1.92 16.88 -8.70
C GLY A 56 -1.26 17.61 -7.52
N ALA A 57 -1.72 17.40 -6.29
CA ALA A 57 -1.06 17.97 -5.11
C ALA A 57 0.43 17.58 -5.05
N THR A 58 1.28 18.55 -4.71
CA THR A 58 2.69 18.31 -4.39
C THR A 58 2.98 18.46 -2.89
N ARG A 59 2.06 19.09 -2.15
CA ARG A 59 2.12 19.32 -0.72
C ARG A 59 0.77 19.03 -0.08
N ILE A 60 0.80 18.25 1.00
CA ILE A 60 -0.36 17.91 1.83
C ILE A 60 0.05 18.11 3.30
N GLU A 61 -0.71 18.91 4.04
CA GLU A 61 -0.59 19.05 5.49
C GLU A 61 -1.86 18.55 6.17
N VAL A 62 -1.70 17.70 7.17
CA VAL A 62 -2.80 17.14 7.95
C VAL A 62 -2.63 17.54 9.41
N ALA A 63 -3.64 18.21 9.95
CA ALA A 63 -3.77 18.48 11.37
C ALA A 63 -4.98 17.72 11.92
N GLN A 64 -4.83 17.13 13.10
CA GLN A 64 -5.94 16.48 13.80
C GLN A 64 -5.74 16.61 15.30
N ASP A 65 -6.74 17.17 15.96
CA ASP A 65 -6.90 17.18 17.41
C ASP A 65 -8.11 16.33 17.85
N ALA A 66 -8.61 16.55 19.06
CA ALA A 66 -9.66 15.74 19.66
C ALA A 66 -11.05 15.92 19.00
N ASP A 67 -11.33 17.06 18.37
CA ASP A 67 -12.61 17.32 17.71
C ASP A 67 -12.48 17.79 16.27
N ASP A 68 -11.32 18.28 15.85
CA ASP A 68 -11.09 18.85 14.52
C ASP A 68 -10.10 18.00 13.71
N PHE A 69 -10.45 17.77 12.44
CA PHE A 69 -9.56 17.22 11.42
C PHE A 69 -9.49 18.22 10.27
N GLU A 70 -8.28 18.62 9.91
CA GLU A 70 -8.02 19.54 8.80
C GLU A 70 -6.99 18.93 7.85
N LEU A 71 -7.28 18.95 6.56
CA LEU A 71 -6.32 18.68 5.50
C LEU A 71 -6.22 19.89 4.57
N VAL A 72 -5.01 20.34 4.31
CA VAL A 72 -4.71 21.44 3.38
C VAL A 72 -3.78 20.93 2.29
N ALA A 73 -4.09 21.21 1.01
CA ALA A 73 -3.29 20.76 -0.12
C ALA A 73 -3.25 21.77 -1.27
N ASN A 74 -2.19 21.72 -2.07
CA ASN A 74 -2.01 22.54 -3.28
C ASN A 74 -2.37 21.77 -4.57
N CYS A 75 -3.57 21.19 -4.63
CA CYS A 75 -4.08 20.53 -5.83
C CYS A 75 -4.79 21.50 -6.79
N GLN A 76 -5.19 20.99 -7.95
CA GLN A 76 -6.06 21.69 -8.89
C GLN A 76 -7.34 22.18 -8.19
N PRO A 77 -7.70 23.47 -8.35
CA PRO A 77 -8.90 24.02 -7.75
C PRO A 77 -10.15 23.40 -8.36
N LEU A 78 -11.18 23.23 -7.54
CA LEU A 78 -12.51 22.81 -7.94
C LEU A 78 -13.38 24.06 -8.08
N ASP A 79 -14.06 24.19 -9.21
CA ASP A 79 -15.03 25.26 -9.42
C ASP A 79 -16.35 24.97 -8.67
N ARG A 80 -17.27 25.93 -8.75
CA ARG A 80 -18.58 25.84 -8.13
C ARG A 80 -19.36 24.61 -8.62
N ASP A 81 -19.40 24.39 -9.93
CA ASP A 81 -20.20 23.32 -10.54
C ASP A 81 -19.69 21.95 -10.10
N ALA A 82 -18.38 21.78 -10.02
CA ALA A 82 -17.74 20.56 -9.52
C ALA A 82 -18.12 20.25 -8.06
N LEU A 83 -18.21 21.27 -7.19
CA LEU A 83 -18.64 21.11 -5.80
C LEU A 83 -20.16 20.84 -5.70
N GLU A 84 -20.98 21.50 -6.51
CA GLU A 84 -22.43 21.28 -6.55
C GLU A 84 -22.77 19.86 -7.04
N GLN A 85 -21.98 19.33 -7.99
CA GLN A 85 -22.18 18.01 -8.56
C GLN A 85 -21.43 16.90 -7.83
N LEU A 86 -20.75 17.17 -6.70
CA LEU A 86 -19.82 16.26 -6.04
C LEU A 86 -20.33 14.80 -5.91
N PHE A 87 -21.62 14.62 -5.63
CA PHE A 87 -22.24 13.30 -5.40
C PHE A 87 -22.85 12.64 -6.64
N HIS A 88 -22.74 13.26 -7.81
CA HIS A 88 -23.12 12.63 -9.09
C HIS A 88 -22.03 11.66 -9.55
N SER A 89 -22.32 10.86 -10.58
CA SER A 89 -21.30 10.00 -11.21
C SER A 89 -20.17 10.85 -11.77
N GLN A 90 -18.97 10.71 -11.19
CA GLN A 90 -17.80 11.52 -11.52
C GLN A 90 -16.84 10.77 -12.46
N PRO A 91 -16.61 11.23 -13.70
CA PRO A 91 -15.50 10.72 -14.51
C PRO A 91 -14.14 11.25 -14.02
N ASN A 92 -14.14 12.39 -13.32
CA ASN A 92 -12.94 12.97 -12.74
C ASN A 92 -12.56 12.23 -11.45
N ARG A 93 -11.34 11.67 -11.44
CA ARG A 93 -10.81 10.89 -10.31
C ARG A 93 -10.72 11.70 -9.00
N GLN A 94 -10.30 12.96 -9.06
CA GLN A 94 -10.24 13.85 -7.89
C GLN A 94 -11.64 14.00 -7.25
N LEU A 95 -12.66 14.28 -8.07
CA LEU A 95 -14.04 14.44 -7.57
C LEU A 95 -14.64 13.12 -7.10
N HIS A 96 -14.36 12.02 -7.79
CA HIS A 96 -14.81 10.69 -7.39
C HIS A 96 -14.32 10.32 -5.98
N GLU A 97 -13.00 10.46 -5.74
CA GLU A 97 -12.42 10.18 -4.42
C GLU A 97 -12.87 11.19 -3.36
N LEU A 98 -13.08 12.46 -3.73
CA LEU A 98 -13.61 13.47 -2.81
C LEU A 98 -15.03 13.15 -2.38
N ALA A 99 -15.87 12.62 -3.27
CA ALA A 99 -17.24 12.21 -2.96
C ALA A 99 -17.25 11.06 -1.95
N ILE A 100 -16.39 10.05 -2.17
CA ILE A 100 -16.19 8.92 -1.24
C ILE A 100 -15.72 9.43 0.12
N ALA A 101 -14.71 10.31 0.14
CA ALA A 101 -14.20 10.90 1.37
C ALA A 101 -15.28 11.71 2.11
N THR A 102 -16.07 12.49 1.39
CA THR A 102 -17.12 13.32 1.99
C THR A 102 -18.23 12.45 2.57
N ASN A 103 -18.67 11.41 1.86
CA ASN A 103 -19.64 10.44 2.39
C ASN A 103 -19.13 9.71 3.63
N GLY A 104 -17.89 9.22 3.60
CA GLY A 104 -17.27 8.54 4.74
C GLY A 104 -17.14 9.46 5.96
N ALA A 105 -16.79 10.73 5.75
CA ALA A 105 -16.70 11.73 6.81
C ALA A 105 -18.08 12.07 7.39
N LEU A 106 -19.13 12.18 6.57
CA LEU A 106 -20.50 12.42 7.03
C LEU A 106 -21.07 11.25 7.85
N ALA A 107 -20.59 10.02 7.62
CA ALA A 107 -20.96 8.85 8.41
C ALA A 107 -20.48 8.89 9.86
N LEU A 108 -19.53 9.80 10.18
CA LEU A 108 -19.10 10.10 11.55
C LEU A 108 -20.06 11.03 12.29
N GLU A 109 -21.16 11.45 11.66
CA GLU A 109 -22.14 12.40 12.21
C GLU A 109 -21.46 13.69 12.75
N PRO A 110 -20.65 14.39 11.92
CA PRO A 110 -19.90 15.55 12.36
C PRO A 110 -20.82 16.72 12.72
N VAL A 111 -20.36 17.60 13.61
CA VAL A 111 -20.98 18.90 13.90
C VAL A 111 -20.95 19.79 12.65
N GLY A 112 -19.90 19.66 11.83
CA GLY A 112 -19.82 20.35 10.56
C GLY A 112 -18.71 19.83 9.68
N LEU A 113 -18.92 19.92 8.37
CA LEU A 113 -17.92 19.62 7.35
C LEU A 113 -17.86 20.79 6.38
N THR A 114 -16.64 21.25 6.07
CA THR A 114 -16.38 22.33 5.12
C THR A 114 -15.30 21.92 4.12
N ILE A 115 -15.54 22.17 2.83
CA ILE A 115 -14.55 22.01 1.77
C ILE A 115 -14.38 23.37 1.09
N GLU A 116 -13.15 23.88 1.03
CA GLU A 116 -12.80 25.13 0.34
C GLU A 116 -11.90 24.80 -0.84
N SER A 117 -12.24 25.31 -2.02
CA SER A 117 -11.45 25.14 -3.24
C SER A 117 -11.83 26.20 -4.27
N GLY A 118 -10.86 26.73 -5.02
CA GLY A 118 -11.14 27.62 -6.17
C GLY A 118 -11.92 28.90 -5.86
N GLY A 119 -11.92 29.40 -4.63
CA GLY A 119 -12.76 30.54 -4.22
C GLY A 119 -14.22 30.16 -3.92
N HIS A 120 -14.51 28.88 -3.76
CA HIS A 120 -15.81 28.36 -3.36
C HIS A 120 -15.71 27.54 -2.07
N ARG A 121 -16.81 27.47 -1.34
CA ARG A 121 -16.92 26.71 -0.09
C ARG A 121 -18.17 25.85 -0.12
N LEU A 122 -18.01 24.53 -0.04
CA LEU A 122 -19.09 23.59 0.27
C LEU A 122 -19.20 23.44 1.79
N ARG A 123 -20.39 23.67 2.35
CA ARG A 123 -20.72 23.32 3.74
C ARG A 123 -21.72 22.18 3.76
N ALA A 124 -21.41 21.15 4.54
CA ALA A 124 -22.33 20.06 4.82
C ALA A 124 -22.74 20.13 6.29
N SER A 125 -23.98 20.55 6.51
CA SER A 125 -24.70 20.48 7.80
C SER A 125 -26.01 19.70 7.58
N GLU A 126 -27.17 20.35 7.69
CA GLU A 126 -28.48 19.76 7.35
C GLU A 126 -28.68 19.64 5.83
N ALA A 127 -28.09 20.56 5.06
CA ALA A 127 -28.12 20.57 3.60
C ALA A 127 -26.74 20.94 3.05
N LEU A 128 -26.43 20.43 1.86
CA LEU A 128 -25.23 20.80 1.11
C LEU A 128 -25.45 22.18 0.48
N ARG A 129 -24.59 23.14 0.80
CA ARG A 129 -24.64 24.48 0.23
C ARG A 129 -23.26 24.88 -0.26
N VAL A 130 -23.20 25.36 -1.50
CA VAL A 130 -22.00 25.94 -2.09
C VAL A 130 -22.14 27.45 -2.04
N GLU A 131 -21.14 28.10 -1.47
CA GLU A 131 -21.06 29.55 -1.26
C GLU A 131 -19.76 30.08 -1.88
N GLU A 132 -19.74 31.36 -2.25
CA GLU A 132 -18.48 32.03 -2.60
C GLU A 132 -17.63 32.24 -1.36
N CYS A 133 -16.32 31.99 -1.48
CA CYS A 133 -15.35 32.23 -0.44
C CYS A 133 -14.44 33.37 -0.89
N PRO A 134 -14.32 34.46 -0.12
CA PRO A 134 -13.48 35.61 -0.51
C PRO A 134 -11.98 35.25 -0.61
N ASN A 135 -11.56 34.16 0.03
CA ASN A 135 -10.18 33.70 -0.01
C ASN A 135 -10.00 32.61 -1.08
N GLN A 136 -9.25 32.94 -2.15
CA GLN A 136 -8.73 31.97 -3.12
C GLN A 136 -7.51 31.23 -2.53
N GLY A 137 -7.75 30.50 -1.44
CA GLY A 137 -6.75 29.73 -0.74
C GLY A 137 -6.43 28.38 -1.40
N PRO A 138 -5.50 27.61 -0.81
CA PRO A 138 -5.31 26.20 -1.17
C PRO A 138 -6.60 25.39 -0.92
N PHE A 139 -6.65 24.18 -1.46
CA PHE A 139 -7.70 23.24 -1.11
C PHE A 139 -7.66 22.96 0.40
N ARG A 140 -8.81 23.07 1.06
CA ARG A 140 -8.95 22.78 2.49
C ARG A 140 -10.17 21.90 2.72
N PHE A 141 -9.98 20.83 3.47
CA PHE A 141 -11.05 19.99 3.99
C PHE A 141 -11.01 20.07 5.52
N HIS A 142 -12.12 20.49 6.13
CA HIS A 142 -12.23 20.64 7.57
C HIS A 142 -13.45 19.89 8.08
N LEU A 143 -13.22 19.00 9.05
CA LEU A 143 -14.24 18.17 9.68
C LEU A 143 -14.22 18.42 11.20
N LYS A 144 -15.35 18.85 11.73
CA LYS A 144 -15.56 19.07 13.17
C LYS A 144 -16.49 17.99 13.72
N THR A 145 -16.04 17.27 14.73
CA THR A 145 -16.77 16.17 15.37
C THR A 145 -17.19 16.54 16.79
N THR A 146 -18.15 15.82 17.35
CA THR A 146 -18.47 15.97 18.78
C THR A 146 -17.41 15.22 19.58
N ALA A 147 -16.59 15.94 20.34
CA ALA A 147 -15.74 15.25 21.30
C ALA A 147 -16.60 14.70 22.44
N PRO A 148 -16.52 13.39 22.77
CA PRO A 148 -17.27 12.85 23.88
C PRO A 148 -16.82 13.53 25.19
N LEU A 149 -17.78 13.89 26.05
CA LEU A 149 -17.58 14.50 27.38
C LEU A 149 -16.59 13.71 28.28
N LEU A 150 -16.32 12.44 27.96
CA LEU A 150 -15.38 11.55 28.64
C LEU A 150 -13.94 11.64 28.10
N LYS A 151 -13.48 12.83 27.65
CA LYS A 151 -12.08 13.14 27.26
C LYS A 151 -11.01 12.70 28.30
N LYS A 152 -11.40 12.36 29.54
CA LYS A 152 -10.48 11.90 30.60
C LYS A 152 -10.25 10.38 30.65
N LEU A 153 -11.07 9.58 29.98
CA LEU A 153 -10.97 8.11 30.02
C LEU A 153 -10.52 7.48 28.71
N TYR A 154 -10.54 8.25 27.61
CA TYR A 154 -10.05 7.79 26.32
C TYR A 154 -8.56 8.05 26.16
N THR A 155 -7.83 7.01 25.78
CA THR A 155 -6.39 7.07 25.55
C THR A 155 -6.05 7.86 24.27
N PRO A 156 -4.92 8.60 24.22
CA PRO A 156 -4.47 9.33 23.04
C PRO A 156 -4.37 8.50 21.73
N ALA A 157 -4.30 7.17 21.85
CA ALA A 157 -4.19 6.27 20.69
C ALA A 157 -5.49 6.15 19.87
N THR A 158 -6.66 6.36 20.46
CA THR A 158 -7.96 6.19 19.76
C THR A 158 -8.49 7.46 19.11
N GLU A 159 -8.00 8.64 19.47
CA GLU A 159 -8.48 9.91 18.90
C GLU A 159 -7.80 10.26 17.56
N LEU A 160 -6.72 9.54 17.22
CA LEU A 160 -5.77 9.95 16.17
C LEU A 160 -5.80 9.01 14.95
N VAL A 161 -6.91 8.30 14.76
CA VAL A 161 -7.08 7.22 13.75
C VAL A 161 -6.79 7.72 12.33
N ALA A 162 -7.39 8.83 11.90
CA ALA A 162 -7.21 9.35 10.54
C ALA A 162 -5.73 9.71 10.24
N SER A 163 -5.08 10.44 11.15
CA SER A 163 -3.66 10.79 11.00
C SER A 163 -2.75 9.55 11.01
N HIS A 164 -3.07 8.56 11.83
CA HIS A 164 -2.33 7.29 11.87
C HIS A 164 -2.46 6.53 10.56
N LEU A 165 -3.70 6.38 10.05
CA LEU A 165 -3.98 5.75 8.76
C LEU A 165 -3.26 6.44 7.61
N ILE A 166 -3.25 7.78 7.57
CA ILE A 166 -2.50 8.55 6.56
C ILE A 166 -0.99 8.27 6.66
N SER A 167 -0.44 8.28 7.88
CA SER A 167 1.00 8.03 8.08
C SER A 167 1.39 6.61 7.63
N GLU A 168 0.55 5.63 7.93
CA GLU A 168 0.76 4.23 7.58
C GLU A 168 0.59 3.98 6.08
N ARG A 169 -0.53 4.45 5.51
CA ARG A 169 -0.95 4.06 4.17
C ARG A 169 -0.54 5.04 3.08
N CYS A 170 -0.25 6.29 3.41
CA CYS A 170 0.08 7.35 2.45
C CYS A 170 1.53 7.82 2.55
N GLY A 171 2.35 7.24 3.43
CA GLY A 171 3.76 7.62 3.59
C GLY A 171 4.60 7.51 2.30
N LEU A 172 4.16 6.70 1.34
CA LEU A 172 4.77 6.55 0.01
C LEU A 172 4.06 7.33 -1.10
N ALA A 173 3.15 8.25 -0.78
CA ALA A 173 2.47 9.06 -1.77
C ALA A 173 3.46 9.83 -2.65
N PRO A 174 3.18 10.01 -3.96
CA PRO A 174 4.08 10.68 -4.91
C PRO A 174 4.04 12.21 -4.77
N VAL A 175 4.02 12.71 -3.53
CA VAL A 175 4.04 14.15 -3.19
C VAL A 175 5.41 14.56 -2.67
N GLU A 176 5.75 15.84 -2.77
CA GLU A 176 7.03 16.36 -2.30
C GLU A 176 7.05 16.46 -0.78
N GLU A 177 5.96 16.98 -0.21
CA GLU A 177 5.77 17.21 1.22
C GLU A 177 4.46 16.58 1.67
N LEU A 178 4.54 15.59 2.57
CA LEU A 178 3.40 15.08 3.32
C LEU A 178 3.68 15.33 4.79
N GLY A 179 3.00 16.30 5.37
CA GLY A 179 3.06 16.63 6.79
C GLY A 179 1.85 16.08 7.54
N VAL A 180 2.10 15.45 8.68
CA VAL A 180 1.06 14.99 9.62
C VAL A 180 1.44 15.53 11.00
N ARG A 181 0.62 16.45 11.53
CA ARG A 181 0.84 17.16 12.79
C ARG A 181 2.19 17.89 12.83
N GLY A 182 2.54 18.58 11.75
CA GLY A 182 3.80 19.31 11.64
C GLY A 182 5.05 18.43 11.58
N ARG A 183 4.90 17.10 11.42
CA ARG A 183 6.01 16.18 11.16
C ARG A 183 5.94 15.67 9.73
N LEU A 184 7.08 15.60 9.06
CA LEU A 184 7.16 14.98 7.74
C LEU A 184 6.84 13.48 7.87
N ALA A 185 5.72 13.07 7.28
CA ALA A 185 5.25 11.69 7.24
C ALA A 185 5.67 10.96 5.96
N ARG A 186 6.26 11.67 4.99
CA ARG A 186 6.82 11.05 3.79
C ARG A 186 7.97 10.10 4.16
N LEU A 187 7.81 8.82 3.83
CA LEU A 187 8.78 7.78 4.13
C LEU A 187 9.69 7.55 2.92
N ALA A 188 10.98 7.35 3.20
CA ALA A 188 11.87 6.73 2.24
C ALA A 188 11.44 5.27 2.04
N VAL A 189 11.57 4.77 0.80
CA VAL A 189 11.30 3.37 0.46
C VAL A 189 12.35 2.50 1.14
N GLN A 190 11.94 1.74 2.16
CA GLN A 190 12.81 0.81 2.89
C GLN A 190 12.68 -0.59 2.28
N LEU A 191 13.72 -1.04 1.58
CA LEU A 191 13.75 -2.37 0.98
C LEU A 191 14.19 -3.46 1.97
N GLY A 192 14.90 -3.06 3.02
CA GLY A 192 15.59 -3.98 3.93
C GLY A 192 16.83 -4.59 3.28
N PRO A 193 17.37 -5.70 3.85
CA PRO A 193 18.48 -6.42 3.24
C PRO A 193 18.08 -7.00 1.88
N CYS A 194 18.69 -6.48 0.82
CA CYS A 194 18.50 -6.97 -0.54
C CYS A 194 19.87 -7.10 -1.21
N ARG A 195 20.00 -8.07 -2.12
CA ARG A 195 21.23 -8.25 -2.90
C ARG A 195 21.29 -7.30 -4.09
N CYS A 196 20.13 -7.05 -4.70
CA CYS A 196 19.97 -6.02 -5.71
C CYS A 196 18.58 -5.43 -5.68
N TYR A 197 18.45 -4.26 -6.31
CA TYR A 197 17.18 -3.64 -6.57
C TYR A 197 17.19 -2.85 -7.87
N GLY A 198 16.06 -2.84 -8.57
CA GLY A 198 15.82 -2.12 -9.80
C GLY A 198 14.87 -0.97 -9.56
N ILE A 199 15.14 0.17 -10.20
CA ILE A 199 14.22 1.31 -10.23
C ILE A 199 13.72 1.50 -11.65
N VAL A 200 12.40 1.53 -11.81
CA VAL A 200 11.71 1.97 -13.02
C VAL A 200 11.20 3.38 -12.76
N GLN A 201 11.77 4.38 -13.44
CA GLN A 201 11.23 5.73 -13.40
C GLN A 201 10.18 5.89 -14.49
N GLY A 202 8.99 6.36 -14.12
CA GLY A 202 7.94 6.71 -15.07
C GLY A 202 7.25 8.00 -14.67
N LYS A 203 5.92 8.03 -14.77
CA LYS A 203 5.11 9.21 -14.45
C LYS A 203 5.28 9.72 -13.02
N PHE A 204 5.54 8.85 -12.05
CA PHE A 204 5.56 9.21 -10.64
C PHE A 204 6.98 9.39 -10.13
N ARG A 205 7.20 10.45 -9.37
CA ARG A 205 8.49 10.66 -8.71
C ARG A 205 8.66 9.64 -7.58
N ILE A 206 9.66 8.78 -7.72
CA ILE A 206 10.07 7.88 -6.64
C ILE A 206 10.89 8.69 -5.63
N GLY A 207 10.57 8.54 -4.35
CA GLY A 207 11.30 9.17 -3.26
C GLY A 207 12.70 8.59 -3.06
N LEU A 208 13.30 8.88 -1.91
CA LEU A 208 14.55 8.23 -1.51
C LEU A 208 14.31 6.71 -1.37
N VAL A 209 15.17 5.91 -1.99
CA VAL A 209 15.16 4.45 -1.87
C VAL A 209 16.39 4.03 -1.07
N ASN A 210 16.15 3.28 0.01
CA ASN A 210 17.20 2.73 0.87
C ASN A 210 17.23 1.21 0.74
N GLY A 211 18.22 0.70 0.00
CA GLY A 211 18.60 -0.71 -0.02
C GLY A 211 20.01 -0.80 0.55
N SER A 212 20.13 -1.20 1.82
CA SER A 212 21.33 -0.99 2.64
C SER A 212 22.61 -1.57 2.05
N ASP A 213 22.50 -2.62 1.23
CA ASP A 213 23.65 -3.39 0.72
C ASP A 213 23.47 -3.85 -0.74
N GLY A 214 22.36 -3.46 -1.37
CA GLY A 214 21.96 -3.97 -2.67
C GLY A 214 22.61 -3.22 -3.83
N GLN A 215 23.03 -3.94 -4.87
CA GLN A 215 23.40 -3.31 -6.13
C GLN A 215 22.17 -2.66 -6.78
N ARG A 216 22.28 -1.37 -7.08
CA ARG A 216 21.23 -0.59 -7.74
C ARG A 216 21.30 -0.74 -9.25
N PHE A 217 20.16 -1.01 -9.87
CA PHE A 217 19.96 -1.03 -11.31
C PHE A 217 18.91 -0.01 -11.74
N GLN A 218 19.14 0.62 -12.89
CA GLN A 218 18.11 1.40 -13.57
C GLN A 218 17.48 0.49 -14.62
N LEU A 219 16.21 0.14 -14.42
CA LEU A 219 15.44 -0.65 -15.37
C LEU A 219 14.82 0.28 -16.41
N GLU A 220 14.41 -0.30 -17.54
CA GLU A 220 13.77 0.45 -18.62
C GLU A 220 12.51 1.20 -18.13
N ALA A 221 12.41 2.47 -18.53
CA ALA A 221 11.36 3.39 -18.09
C ALA A 221 9.98 2.98 -18.62
N SER A 222 8.94 3.36 -17.88
CA SER A 222 7.54 3.19 -18.30
C SER A 222 6.86 4.56 -18.36
N GLN A 223 5.96 4.76 -19.33
CA GLN A 223 5.18 6.00 -19.39
C GLN A 223 4.11 6.06 -18.29
N SER A 224 3.63 4.90 -17.83
CA SER A 224 2.43 4.80 -16.98
C SER A 224 2.74 4.46 -15.54
N HIS A 225 3.84 3.74 -15.29
CA HIS A 225 4.15 3.18 -13.97
C HIS A 225 5.53 3.61 -13.50
N SER A 226 5.69 3.73 -12.19
CA SER A 226 7.00 3.82 -11.56
C SER A 226 7.12 2.70 -10.56
N ALA A 227 8.28 2.07 -10.43
CA ALA A 227 8.41 0.92 -9.56
C ALA A 227 9.80 0.83 -8.93
N VAL A 228 9.84 0.19 -7.76
CA VAL A 228 11.05 -0.29 -7.13
C VAL A 228 10.87 -1.78 -6.91
N LEU A 229 11.75 -2.57 -7.50
CA LEU A 229 11.80 -4.03 -7.34
C LEU A 229 13.06 -4.39 -6.58
N SER A 230 12.98 -5.36 -5.69
CA SER A 230 14.13 -5.82 -4.90
C SER A 230 14.14 -7.34 -4.84
N TYR A 231 15.33 -7.91 -4.94
CA TYR A 231 15.58 -9.33 -4.72
C TYR A 231 16.15 -9.52 -3.32
N GLN A 232 15.42 -10.26 -2.48
CA GLN A 232 15.79 -10.55 -1.11
C GLN A 232 16.32 -11.99 -1.00
N GLU A 233 17.40 -12.24 -0.27
CA GLU A 233 17.89 -13.62 -0.08
C GLU A 233 17.21 -14.32 1.11
N SER A 234 16.81 -13.55 2.12
CA SER A 234 16.15 -14.04 3.34
C SER A 234 14.68 -14.41 3.08
N GLY A 235 14.18 -15.42 3.78
CA GLY A 235 12.86 -16.06 3.59
C GLY A 235 11.61 -15.21 3.86
N GLN A 236 11.65 -13.90 3.60
CA GLN A 236 10.42 -13.12 3.47
C GLN A 236 9.68 -13.54 2.21
N PRO A 237 8.36 -13.71 2.28
CA PRO A 237 7.57 -14.04 1.10
C PRO A 237 7.61 -12.88 0.10
N PRO A 238 7.50 -13.17 -1.20
CA PRO A 238 7.23 -12.16 -2.21
C PRO A 238 6.07 -11.27 -1.79
N SER A 239 6.20 -9.96 -1.98
CA SER A 239 5.14 -9.00 -1.67
C SER A 239 5.09 -7.90 -2.70
N LEU A 240 3.86 -7.48 -3.02
CA LEU A 240 3.59 -6.33 -3.86
C LEU A 240 2.90 -5.26 -3.03
N THR A 241 3.44 -4.05 -3.04
CA THR A 241 2.76 -2.86 -2.54
C THR A 241 2.41 -1.96 -3.72
N VAL A 242 1.12 -1.75 -3.96
CA VAL A 242 0.63 -0.86 -5.01
C VAL A 242 0.25 0.48 -4.40
N ILE A 243 0.82 1.56 -4.90
CA ILE A 243 0.49 2.94 -4.54
C ILE A 243 -0.44 3.49 -5.62
N LEU A 244 -1.74 3.50 -5.32
CA LEU A 244 -2.78 4.03 -6.20
C LEU A 244 -3.23 5.38 -5.65
N ASP A 245 -3.02 6.43 -6.45
CA ASP A 245 -3.35 7.82 -6.08
C ASP A 245 -2.76 8.21 -4.70
N GLY A 246 -1.57 7.70 -4.38
CA GLY A 246 -0.89 7.98 -3.12
C GLY A 246 -1.32 7.13 -1.92
N VAL A 247 -2.28 6.21 -2.08
CA VAL A 247 -2.66 5.24 -1.05
C VAL A 247 -2.03 3.89 -1.36
N SER A 248 -1.37 3.30 -0.36
CA SER A 248 -0.77 1.97 -0.46
C SER A 248 -1.81 0.86 -0.32
N PHE A 249 -1.61 -0.23 -1.06
CA PHE A 249 -2.38 -1.47 -1.03
C PHE A 249 -1.41 -2.65 -1.06
N MET A 250 -1.51 -3.57 -0.11
CA MET A 250 -0.67 -4.76 -0.08
C MET A 250 -1.37 -5.91 -0.80
N ALA A 251 -0.65 -6.59 -1.68
CA ALA A 251 -1.14 -7.76 -2.39
C ALA A 251 -0.11 -8.89 -2.29
N SER A 252 -0.63 -10.11 -2.06
CA SER A 252 0.16 -11.34 -2.16
C SER A 252 0.06 -11.85 -3.60
N VAL A 253 1.15 -11.72 -4.35
CA VAL A 253 1.27 -12.16 -5.74
C VAL A 253 2.63 -12.81 -5.95
N ASP A 254 2.69 -13.75 -6.87
CA ASP A 254 3.96 -14.36 -7.29
C ASP A 254 4.60 -13.52 -8.40
N LEU A 255 5.64 -12.78 -8.04
CA LEU A 255 6.50 -12.02 -8.97
C LEU A 255 7.77 -12.80 -9.32
N GLY A 256 7.83 -14.08 -8.97
CA GLY A 256 9.03 -14.89 -8.96
C GLY A 256 9.67 -14.99 -7.57
N PRO A 257 10.67 -15.87 -7.42
CA PRO A 257 11.24 -16.21 -6.13
C PRO A 257 11.89 -14.99 -5.47
N LYS A 258 11.41 -14.67 -4.27
CA LYS A 258 11.97 -13.66 -3.36
C LYS A 258 12.01 -12.22 -3.91
N ILE A 259 11.10 -11.90 -4.85
CA ILE A 259 10.94 -10.54 -5.34
C ILE A 259 9.93 -9.78 -4.47
N ARG A 260 10.33 -8.59 -4.03
CA ARG A 260 9.44 -7.59 -3.44
C ARG A 260 9.36 -6.39 -4.36
N ALA A 261 8.15 -5.91 -4.62
CA ALA A 261 7.91 -4.77 -5.49
C ALA A 261 7.04 -3.72 -4.82
N ILE A 262 7.36 -2.45 -5.09
CA ILE A 262 6.52 -1.29 -4.78
C ILE A 262 6.27 -0.59 -6.10
N VAL A 263 5.01 -0.38 -6.47
CA VAL A 263 4.63 0.21 -7.76
C VAL A 263 3.68 1.37 -7.56
N TRP A 264 3.96 2.50 -8.22
CA TRP A 264 3.08 3.65 -8.33
C TRP A 264 2.36 3.58 -9.66
N THR A 265 1.04 3.66 -9.61
CA THR A 265 0.20 3.52 -10.79
C THR A 265 -1.05 4.37 -10.70
N THR A 266 -1.62 4.67 -11.86
CA THR A 266 -2.97 5.21 -12.03
C THR A 266 -3.72 4.27 -12.97
N GLY A 267 -5.03 4.13 -12.78
CA GLY A 267 -5.87 3.31 -13.69
C GLY A 267 -6.26 1.94 -13.14
N LEU A 268 -5.91 1.63 -11.89
CA LEU A 268 -6.53 0.50 -11.19
C LEU A 268 -7.83 0.94 -10.51
N THR A 269 -8.74 -0.02 -10.38
CA THR A 269 -10.03 0.17 -9.72
C THR A 269 -9.97 -0.37 -8.30
N LYS A 270 -10.51 0.39 -7.34
CA LYS A 270 -10.70 -0.07 -5.95
C LYS A 270 -11.99 -0.88 -5.88
N ASP A 271 -12.05 -1.85 -4.98
CA ASP A 271 -13.31 -2.55 -4.70
C ASP A 271 -14.34 -1.62 -4.04
N LEU A 272 -15.57 -2.11 -3.83
CA LEU A 272 -16.63 -1.31 -3.23
C LEU A 272 -16.30 -0.84 -1.81
N SER A 273 -15.46 -1.57 -1.07
CA SER A 273 -15.04 -1.22 0.29
C SER A 273 -13.93 -0.15 0.34
N GLN A 274 -13.32 0.13 -0.81
CA GLN A 274 -12.16 0.99 -0.98
C GLN A 274 -10.88 0.49 -0.28
N ALA A 275 -10.90 -0.69 0.34
CA ALA A 275 -9.78 -1.27 1.07
C ALA A 275 -8.87 -2.14 0.20
N ASN A 276 -9.41 -2.70 -0.89
CA ASN A 276 -8.66 -3.55 -1.82
C ASN A 276 -8.77 -3.07 -3.27
N LEU A 277 -8.01 -3.71 -4.14
CA LEU A 277 -8.01 -3.48 -5.58
C LEU A 277 -8.78 -4.59 -6.29
N VAL A 278 -9.54 -4.21 -7.32
CA VAL A 278 -10.25 -5.15 -8.19
C VAL A 278 -9.23 -5.88 -9.05
N ARG A 279 -9.40 -7.20 -9.19
CA ARG A 279 -8.58 -8.04 -10.07
C ARG A 279 -9.23 -8.13 -11.45
N ASP A 280 -9.09 -7.04 -12.21
CA ASP A 280 -9.58 -6.92 -13.58
C ASP A 280 -8.43 -7.02 -14.60
N GLU A 281 -8.72 -6.74 -15.87
CA GLU A 281 -7.73 -6.76 -16.95
C GLU A 281 -6.55 -5.79 -16.71
N HIS A 282 -6.77 -4.66 -16.03
CA HIS A 282 -5.73 -3.68 -15.73
C HIS A 282 -4.79 -4.19 -14.63
N TRP A 283 -5.36 -4.92 -13.66
CA TRP A 283 -4.58 -5.61 -12.64
C TRP A 283 -3.67 -6.69 -13.25
N GLU A 284 -4.21 -7.54 -14.13
CA GLU A 284 -3.42 -8.59 -14.78
C GLU A 284 -2.32 -8.00 -15.68
N ALA A 285 -2.63 -6.96 -16.46
CA ALA A 285 -1.64 -6.25 -17.26
C ALA A 285 -0.51 -5.66 -16.41
N LEU A 286 -0.82 -5.13 -15.22
CA LEU A 286 0.18 -4.65 -14.28
C LEU A 286 1.08 -5.79 -13.77
N LEU A 287 0.52 -6.96 -13.48
CA LEU A 287 1.29 -8.12 -13.01
C LEU A 287 2.21 -8.66 -14.10
N GLU A 288 1.72 -8.80 -15.33
CA GLU A 288 2.55 -9.22 -16.47
C GLU A 288 3.74 -8.26 -16.67
N TRP A 289 3.48 -6.96 -16.61
CA TRP A 289 4.51 -5.93 -16.70
C TRP A 289 5.52 -6.04 -15.55
N LEU A 290 5.07 -6.22 -14.30
CA LEU A 290 5.96 -6.39 -13.14
C LEU A 290 6.81 -7.66 -13.24
N GLN A 291 6.24 -8.77 -13.71
CA GLN A 291 6.97 -10.03 -13.90
C GLN A 291 8.06 -9.90 -14.97
N GLU A 292 7.81 -9.13 -16.03
CA GLU A 292 8.83 -8.82 -17.02
C GLU A 292 9.99 -8.01 -16.42
N ARG A 293 9.68 -6.96 -15.64
CA ARG A 293 10.70 -6.16 -14.95
C ARG A 293 11.44 -6.97 -13.87
N ALA A 294 10.77 -7.91 -13.22
CA ALA A 294 11.40 -8.84 -12.29
C ALA A 294 12.40 -9.77 -13.02
N ARG A 295 12.04 -10.30 -14.20
CA ARG A 295 12.96 -11.09 -15.03
C ARG A 295 14.18 -10.28 -15.47
N GLU A 296 13.99 -9.03 -15.87
CA GLU A 296 15.08 -8.09 -16.21
C GLU A 296 16.03 -7.89 -15.02
N LEU A 297 15.48 -7.62 -13.82
CA LEU A 297 16.28 -7.47 -12.60
C LEU A 297 17.07 -8.75 -12.26
N LEU A 298 16.43 -9.91 -12.36
CA LEU A 298 17.06 -11.21 -12.07
C LEU A 298 18.17 -11.55 -13.06
N ALA A 299 18.08 -11.10 -14.32
CA ALA A 299 19.13 -11.29 -15.31
C ALA A 299 20.44 -10.56 -14.95
N HIS A 300 20.38 -9.55 -14.07
CA HIS A 300 21.56 -8.87 -13.54
C HIS A 300 22.20 -9.56 -12.34
N LEU A 301 21.53 -10.55 -11.74
CA LEU A 301 22.16 -11.31 -10.67
C LEU A 301 23.28 -12.15 -11.28
N PRO A 302 24.51 -12.09 -10.73
CA PRO A 302 25.53 -13.03 -11.14
C PRO A 302 25.01 -14.42 -10.83
N ALA A 303 25.24 -15.36 -11.76
CA ALA A 303 24.85 -16.75 -11.60
C ALA A 303 25.19 -17.18 -10.17
N PRO A 304 24.28 -17.87 -9.46
CA PRO A 304 24.58 -18.36 -8.13
C PRO A 304 25.95 -19.06 -8.21
N PRO A 305 26.88 -18.77 -7.28
CA PRO A 305 28.18 -19.43 -7.30
C PRO A 305 27.88 -20.92 -7.44
N ALA A 306 28.37 -21.53 -8.52
CA ALA A 306 28.08 -22.91 -8.84
C ALA A 306 28.23 -23.69 -7.54
N GLU A 307 27.13 -24.27 -7.06
CA GLU A 307 27.06 -24.87 -5.72
C GLU A 307 28.38 -25.59 -5.50
N ALA A 308 29.18 -25.09 -4.53
CA ALA A 308 30.52 -25.58 -4.35
C ALA A 308 30.41 -27.11 -4.31
N PRO A 309 31.00 -27.84 -5.28
CA PRO A 309 30.61 -29.20 -5.59
C PRO A 309 30.62 -29.97 -4.29
N ALA A 310 29.42 -30.42 -3.85
CA ALA A 310 29.12 -30.87 -2.50
C ALA A 310 30.39 -31.39 -1.82
N GLY A 311 30.97 -30.54 -0.95
CA GLY A 311 32.38 -30.61 -0.59
C GLY A 311 32.82 -32.04 -0.41
N ARG A 312 33.64 -32.56 -1.33
CA ARG A 312 34.22 -33.88 -1.16
C ARG A 312 34.99 -33.83 0.16
N CYS A 313 34.69 -34.76 1.04
CA CYS A 313 35.38 -34.83 2.32
C CYS A 313 36.89 -34.95 2.02
N PRO A 314 37.73 -34.01 2.49
CA PRO A 314 39.14 -33.93 2.07
C PRO A 314 39.96 -35.16 2.46
N SER A 315 39.50 -35.95 3.42
CA SER A 315 40.15 -37.18 3.88
C SER A 315 39.77 -38.43 3.08
N CYS A 316 38.55 -38.54 2.55
CA CYS A 316 38.09 -39.76 1.87
C CYS A 316 37.63 -39.57 0.42
N GLY A 317 37.58 -38.33 -0.07
CA GLY A 317 37.24 -38.02 -1.46
C GLY A 317 35.80 -38.33 -1.87
N GLN A 318 34.95 -38.83 -0.94
CA GLN A 318 33.55 -39.09 -1.22
C GLN A 318 32.76 -37.78 -1.19
N THR A 319 31.91 -37.61 -2.19
CA THR A 319 30.90 -36.57 -2.27
C THR A 319 29.96 -36.77 -1.09
N GLN A 320 29.90 -35.83 -0.14
CA GLN A 320 28.85 -35.87 0.88
C GLN A 320 27.52 -35.65 0.15
N LEU A 321 26.75 -36.73 -0.04
CA LEU A 321 25.37 -36.63 -0.48
C LEU A 321 24.59 -35.96 0.65
N VAL A 322 24.44 -34.65 0.53
CA VAL A 322 23.52 -33.86 1.34
C VAL A 322 22.12 -34.19 0.84
N GLU A 323 21.52 -35.22 1.44
CA GLU A 323 20.09 -35.39 1.73
C GLU A 323 19.82 -36.89 1.99
N GLY A 324 19.76 -37.26 3.27
CA GLY A 324 19.36 -38.61 3.70
C GLY A 324 20.31 -39.37 4.61
N CYS A 325 21.40 -38.77 5.12
CA CYS A 325 22.15 -39.40 6.21
C CYS A 325 21.48 -39.00 7.54
N PRO A 326 20.88 -39.94 8.30
CA PRO A 326 20.41 -39.64 9.65
C PRO A 326 21.64 -39.35 10.50
N VAL A 327 21.99 -38.08 10.65
CA VAL A 327 22.85 -37.64 11.75
C VAL A 327 22.03 -37.88 13.02
N GLN A 328 22.12 -39.09 13.57
CA GLN A 328 21.88 -39.25 15.00
C GLN A 328 22.96 -38.42 15.68
N SER A 329 22.55 -37.24 16.17
CA SER A 329 23.39 -36.33 16.93
C SER A 329 23.70 -36.93 18.31
N GLN A 330 24.54 -37.96 18.35
CA GLN A 330 25.30 -38.31 19.54
C GLN A 330 26.67 -37.63 19.48
N ALA A 331 26.67 -36.30 19.40
CA ALA A 331 27.87 -35.50 19.62
C ALA A 331 27.79 -34.92 21.04
N GLY A 332 28.49 -35.54 21.99
CA GLY A 332 28.79 -34.88 23.27
C GLY A 332 29.69 -33.67 23.05
N PRO A 333 29.65 -32.65 23.93
CA PRO A 333 30.46 -31.45 23.78
C PRO A 333 31.95 -31.80 23.84
N VAL A 334 32.66 -31.68 22.72
CA VAL A 334 34.12 -31.77 22.68
C VAL A 334 34.65 -30.40 23.11
N GLN A 335 35.31 -30.34 24.26
CA GLN A 335 35.96 -29.12 24.73
C GLN A 335 37.34 -29.01 24.11
N VAL A 336 37.55 -27.97 23.30
CA VAL A 336 38.87 -27.64 22.76
C VAL A 336 39.44 -26.50 23.59
N LYS A 337 40.67 -26.68 24.08
CA LYS A 337 41.37 -25.67 24.86
C LYS A 337 42.03 -24.67 23.92
N VAL A 338 41.59 -23.43 23.96
CA VAL A 338 42.19 -22.32 23.19
C VAL A 338 42.74 -21.32 24.19
N GLY A 339 44.07 -21.27 24.33
CA GLY A 339 44.73 -20.56 25.42
C GLY A 339 44.41 -21.16 26.80
N SER A 340 43.93 -20.35 27.73
CA SER A 340 43.54 -20.79 29.09
C SER A 340 42.06 -21.15 29.24
N GLN A 341 41.24 -20.99 28.20
CA GLN A 341 39.79 -21.24 28.27
C GLN A 341 39.37 -22.46 27.44
N LEU A 342 38.38 -23.20 27.95
CA LEU A 342 37.72 -24.31 27.28
C LEU A 342 36.44 -23.80 26.63
N ARG A 343 36.31 -23.95 25.31
CA ARG A 343 35.09 -23.58 24.58
C ARG A 343 34.43 -24.82 23.96
N PRO A 344 33.10 -24.95 24.05
CA PRO A 344 32.37 -26.00 23.33
C PRO A 344 32.34 -25.65 21.85
N LEU A 345 32.82 -26.55 20.99
CA LEU A 345 32.68 -26.45 19.54
C LEU A 345 31.76 -27.55 19.03
N LEU A 346 30.87 -27.19 18.12
CA LEU A 346 30.11 -28.16 17.34
C LEU A 346 31.03 -28.70 16.24
N ALA A 347 31.41 -29.97 16.35
CA ALA A 347 32.22 -30.66 15.37
C ALA A 347 31.36 -31.64 14.57
N GLY A 348 31.50 -31.62 13.25
CA GLY A 348 30.92 -32.65 12.39
C GLY A 348 31.90 -33.80 12.25
N VAL A 349 31.47 -35.03 12.55
CA VAL A 349 32.30 -36.23 12.34
C VAL A 349 31.79 -36.99 11.12
N CYS A 350 32.66 -37.20 10.14
CA CYS A 350 32.37 -38.08 9.01
C CYS A 350 32.34 -39.53 9.50
N GLN A 351 31.17 -40.19 9.49
CA GLN A 351 31.03 -41.56 10.00
C GLN A 351 31.85 -42.59 9.22
N GLN A 352 32.13 -42.36 7.93
CA GLN A 352 32.88 -43.30 7.10
C GLN A 352 34.39 -43.33 7.40
N CYS A 353 34.99 -42.18 7.70
CA CYS A 353 36.45 -42.06 7.85
C CYS A 353 36.90 -41.49 9.20
N GLY A 354 35.96 -41.16 10.09
CA GLY A 354 36.24 -40.57 11.41
C GLY A 354 36.81 -39.16 11.35
N HIS A 355 36.86 -38.51 10.18
CA HIS A 355 37.41 -37.17 10.05
C HIS A 355 36.49 -36.15 10.72
N VAL A 356 37.07 -35.38 11.64
CA VAL A 356 36.38 -34.34 12.40
C VAL A 356 36.62 -33.01 11.73
N SER A 357 35.58 -32.41 11.16
CA SER A 357 35.63 -31.06 10.61
C SER A 357 35.01 -30.05 11.58
N PHE A 358 35.72 -28.94 11.77
CA PHE A 358 35.25 -27.80 12.54
C PHE A 358 34.72 -26.74 11.58
N ASN A 359 33.57 -26.14 11.89
CA ASN A 359 32.93 -25.17 11.00
C ASN A 359 33.78 -23.89 10.93
N ALA A 360 34.29 -23.56 9.74
CA ALA A 360 35.27 -22.49 9.54
C ALA A 360 34.70 -21.07 9.74
N SER A 361 33.38 -20.91 9.88
CA SER A 361 32.73 -19.62 10.14
C SER A 361 32.96 -19.06 11.55
N MET A 362 33.75 -19.74 12.41
CA MET A 362 34.14 -19.24 13.74
C MET A 362 35.64 -18.98 13.90
N THR A 363 36.46 -19.14 12.86
CA THR A 363 37.93 -18.96 12.96
C THR A 363 38.44 -17.59 12.53
N GLU A 364 37.59 -16.70 12.01
CA GLU A 364 37.97 -15.29 11.79
C GLU A 364 37.85 -14.50 13.10
N GLY A 365 38.85 -14.66 13.96
CA GLY A 365 38.94 -13.94 15.24
C GLY A 365 39.76 -14.66 16.33
N LEU A 366 40.58 -15.65 15.97
CA LEU A 366 41.51 -16.35 16.87
C LEU A 366 42.97 -15.97 16.57
#